data_AF-A0A832J7G9-F1
#
_entry.id   AF-A0A832J7G9-F1
#
_cell.length_a   1.000
_cell.length_b   1.000
_cell.length_c   1.000
_cell.angle_alpha   90.00
_cell.angle_beta   90.00
_cell.angle_gamma   90.00
#
_symmetry.space_group_name_H-M   'P 1'
#
loop_
_entity.id
_entity.type
_entity.pdbx_description
1 polymer ?
#
loop_
_entity_poly.entity_id
_entity_poly.type
_entity_poly.pdbx_seq_one_letter_code
_entity_poly.pdbx_strand_id
1 'polypeptide(L)'
;MPNNTPLFDQHVACGGKMVDFAGWNMPLNYGSQVEEHHAVRNDAGMFDVSHMVVVDLQGAGVKAFLQKLLANDVAKLKDTGKALYSCMLQEDGGVIDDLIVYYLDEHDFRMVVNAATRDKDLAWIEKQAAAFDMTVTERADLE
;
A
#
# COMPACT_ATOMS: atom_id res chain seq x y z
N MET A 1 16.67 -14.24 1.83
CA MET A 1 15.67 -14.90 2.71
C MET A 1 14.49 -13.96 2.79
N PRO A 2 13.25 -14.46 2.80
CA PRO A 2 12.07 -13.61 2.94
C PRO A 2 12.10 -12.81 4.25
N ASN A 3 11.57 -11.59 4.20
CA ASN A 3 11.38 -10.68 5.33
C ASN A 3 10.26 -11.18 6.26
N ASN A 4 10.21 -10.64 7.47
CA ASN A 4 9.19 -10.96 8.48
C ASN A 4 8.46 -9.69 8.89
N THR A 5 7.13 -9.77 9.02
CA THR A 5 6.34 -8.70 9.64
C THR A 5 6.56 -8.68 11.16
N PRO A 6 6.20 -7.59 11.86
CA PRO A 6 6.20 -7.49 13.32
C PRO A 6 5.34 -8.54 14.01
N LEU A 7 4.43 -9.20 13.28
CA LEU A 7 3.52 -10.23 13.79
C LEU A 7 3.96 -11.66 13.44
N PHE A 8 5.16 -11.84 12.85
CA PHE A 8 5.64 -13.17 12.42
C PHE A 8 5.62 -14.22 13.54
N ASP A 9 6.13 -13.88 14.72
CA ASP A 9 6.19 -14.82 15.84
C ASP A 9 4.78 -15.24 16.31
N GLN A 10 3.82 -14.31 16.25
CA GLN A 10 2.42 -14.55 16.55
C GLN A 10 1.80 -15.47 15.51
N HIS A 11 2.13 -15.30 14.22
CA HIS A 11 1.66 -16.19 13.16
C HIS A 11 2.10 -17.63 13.40
N VAL A 12 3.38 -17.83 13.74
CA VAL A 12 3.93 -19.15 14.06
C VAL A 12 3.26 -19.73 15.32
N ALA A 13 3.08 -18.92 16.37
CA ALA A 13 2.42 -19.35 17.61
C ALA A 13 0.94 -19.73 17.40
N CYS A 14 0.25 -19.07 16.47
CA CYS A 14 -1.13 -19.38 16.09
C CYS A 14 -1.25 -20.56 15.09
N GLY A 15 -0.15 -21.24 14.77
CA GLY A 15 -0.16 -22.38 13.85
C GLY A 15 -0.30 -21.99 12.37
N GLY A 16 0.07 -20.75 12.02
CA GLY A 16 0.06 -20.25 10.66
C GLY A 16 0.93 -21.08 9.73
N LYS A 17 0.37 -21.50 8.59
CA LYS A 17 1.11 -22.14 7.51
C LYS A 17 1.85 -21.07 6.69
N MET A 18 3.11 -20.84 7.02
CA MET A 18 3.91 -19.78 6.40
C MET A 18 4.32 -20.11 4.96
N VAL A 19 4.25 -19.11 4.08
CA VAL A 19 4.68 -19.16 2.68
C VAL A 19 5.46 -17.89 2.31
N ASP A 20 6.29 -17.99 1.27
CA ASP A 20 6.89 -16.82 0.64
C ASP A 20 5.84 -16.13 -0.24
N PHE A 21 5.45 -14.92 0.15
CA PHE A 21 4.61 -14.04 -0.64
C PHE A 21 5.35 -12.72 -0.86
N ALA A 22 5.75 -12.47 -2.11
CA ALA A 22 6.46 -11.25 -2.50
C ALA A 22 7.73 -10.97 -1.66
N GLY A 23 8.45 -12.01 -1.25
CA GLY A 23 9.64 -11.87 -0.42
C GLY A 23 9.34 -11.67 1.06
N TRP A 24 8.12 -11.94 1.52
CA TRP A 24 7.72 -11.92 2.93
C TRP A 24 7.22 -13.29 3.39
N ASN A 25 7.54 -13.67 4.63
CA ASN A 25 6.95 -14.84 5.26
C ASN A 25 5.54 -14.51 5.77
N MET A 26 4.52 -14.89 5.01
CA MET A 26 3.12 -14.60 5.33
C MET A 26 2.34 -15.88 5.62
N PRO A 27 1.34 -15.87 6.52
CA PRO A 27 0.49 -17.01 6.79
C PRO A 27 -0.50 -17.23 5.63
N LEU A 28 -0.45 -18.40 5.00
CA LEU A 28 -1.42 -18.80 3.97
C LEU A 28 -2.81 -19.12 4.57
N ASN A 29 -2.82 -19.63 5.80
CA ASN A 29 -3.98 -19.90 6.65
C ASN A 29 -3.50 -20.41 8.01
N TYR A 30 -4.40 -20.50 8.98
CA TYR A 30 -4.24 -21.03 10.33
C TYR A 30 -5.02 -22.35 10.53
N GLY A 31 -5.38 -23.03 9.44
CA GLY A 31 -6.08 -24.30 9.44
C GLY A 31 -6.87 -24.57 8.17
N SER A 32 -7.80 -23.66 7.82
CA SER A 32 -8.67 -23.79 6.64
C SER A 32 -9.02 -22.44 6.05
N GLN A 33 -8.60 -22.22 4.80
CA GLN A 33 -8.95 -21.00 4.04
C GLN A 33 -10.47 -20.82 3.88
N VAL A 34 -11.22 -21.94 3.83
CA VAL A 34 -12.68 -21.90 3.72
C VAL A 34 -13.31 -21.44 5.02
N GLU A 35 -12.81 -21.91 6.16
CA GLU A 35 -13.31 -21.48 7.47
C GLU A 35 -12.95 -20.02 7.76
N GLU A 36 -11.74 -19.57 7.41
CA GLU A 36 -11.34 -18.16 7.49
C GLU A 36 -12.22 -17.26 6.61
N HIS A 37 -12.52 -17.71 5.38
CA HIS A 37 -13.47 -16.99 4.52
C HIS A 37 -14.85 -16.90 5.16
N HIS A 38 -15.36 -17.99 5.74
CA HIS A 38 -16.64 -17.98 6.44
C HIS A 38 -16.63 -17.09 7.68
N ALA A 39 -15.53 -17.03 8.44
CA ALA A 39 -15.39 -16.12 9.57
C ALA A 39 -15.53 -14.65 9.12
N VAL A 40 -14.85 -14.25 8.05
CA VAL A 40 -14.97 -12.89 7.47
C VAL A 40 -16.38 -12.58 6.97
N ARG A 41 -17.08 -13.58 6.42
CA ARG A 41 -18.43 -13.39 5.85
C ARG A 41 -19.54 -13.37 6.89
N ASN A 42 -19.37 -14.09 7.99
CA ASN A 42 -20.41 -14.29 8.99
C ASN A 42 -20.16 -13.54 10.30
N ASP A 43 -18.92 -13.08 10.53
CA ASP A 43 -18.52 -12.32 11.73
C ASP A 43 -17.38 -11.35 11.39
N ALA A 44 -16.14 -11.64 11.80
CA ALA A 44 -14.96 -10.84 11.53
C ALA A 44 -13.74 -11.71 11.16
N GLY A 45 -12.81 -11.12 10.41
CA GLY A 45 -11.48 -11.69 10.18
C GLY A 45 -10.42 -10.61 10.31
N MET A 46 -9.30 -10.96 10.94
CA MET A 46 -8.14 -10.10 11.12
C MET A 46 -7.04 -10.55 10.17
N PHE A 47 -6.52 -9.62 9.38
CA PHE A 47 -5.47 -9.88 8.41
C PHE A 47 -4.24 -9.06 8.78
N ASP A 48 -3.08 -9.70 8.80
CA ASP A 48 -1.81 -8.98 8.78
C ASP A 48 -1.49 -8.58 7.34
N VAL A 49 -1.51 -7.27 7.08
CA VAL A 49 -1.15 -6.67 5.79
C VAL A 49 0.04 -5.71 5.93
N SER A 50 0.87 -5.89 6.96
CA SER A 50 2.01 -5.00 7.26
C SER A 50 3.09 -5.01 6.17
N HIS A 51 3.13 -6.07 5.35
CA HIS A 51 4.02 -6.18 4.19
C HIS A 51 3.73 -5.15 3.07
N MET A 52 2.59 -4.45 3.11
CA MET A 52 2.26 -3.40 2.14
C MET A 52 3.17 -2.19 2.32
N VAL A 53 3.50 -1.52 1.21
CA VAL A 53 4.45 -0.41 1.23
C VAL A 53 3.71 0.89 1.48
N VAL A 54 4.11 1.62 2.52
CA VAL A 54 3.53 2.91 2.89
C VAL A 54 4.47 4.04 2.44
N VAL A 55 3.91 5.02 1.74
CA VAL A 55 4.67 6.17 1.20
C VAL A 55 3.98 7.47 1.61
N ASP A 56 4.70 8.33 2.31
CA ASP A 56 4.26 9.69 2.62
C ASP A 56 4.70 10.65 1.50
N LEU A 57 3.78 11.49 1.04
CA LEU A 57 3.94 12.45 -0.04
C LEU A 57 3.61 13.83 0.49
N GLN A 58 4.63 14.70 0.60
CA GLN A 58 4.50 15.97 1.30
C GLN A 58 5.02 17.16 0.48
N GLY A 59 4.32 18.28 0.49
CA GLY A 59 4.74 19.53 -0.17
C GLY A 59 3.68 20.17 -1.07
N ALA A 60 3.98 21.37 -1.57
CA ALA A 60 3.02 22.16 -2.34
C ALA A 60 2.63 21.50 -3.68
N GLY A 61 3.51 20.67 -4.25
CA GLY A 61 3.31 19.98 -5.53
C GLY A 61 2.50 18.69 -5.46
N VAL A 62 2.20 18.15 -4.27
CA VAL A 62 1.69 16.78 -4.11
C VAL A 62 0.39 16.51 -4.87
N LYS A 63 -0.57 17.44 -4.82
CA LYS A 63 -1.87 17.28 -5.46
C LYS A 63 -1.76 17.23 -6.99
N ALA A 64 -0.95 18.12 -7.57
CA ALA A 64 -0.70 18.17 -9.01
C ALA A 64 0.07 16.93 -9.48
N PHE A 65 1.03 16.47 -8.67
CA PHE A 65 1.75 15.22 -8.90
C PHE A 65 0.80 14.03 -8.93
N LEU A 66 -0.05 13.87 -7.91
CA LEU A 66 -1.01 12.77 -7.81
C LEU A 66 -2.02 12.76 -8.98
N GLN A 67 -2.50 13.93 -9.40
CA GLN A 67 -3.39 14.06 -10.57
C GLN A 67 -2.70 13.70 -11.90
N LYS A 68 -1.38 13.82 -11.97
CA LYS A 68 -0.59 13.33 -13.12
C LYS A 68 -0.35 11.82 -13.04
N LEU A 69 -0.07 11.31 -11.85
CA LEU A 69 0.35 9.93 -11.61
C LEU A 69 -0.82 8.93 -11.68
N LEU A 70 -1.99 9.34 -11.21
CA LEU A 70 -3.12 8.45 -10.94
C LEU A 70 -4.25 8.59 -11.96
N ALA A 71 -4.92 7.47 -12.21
CA ALA A 71 -6.11 7.42 -13.07
C ALA A 71 -7.35 8.11 -12.44
N ASN A 72 -7.41 8.18 -11.11
CA ASN A 72 -8.50 8.81 -10.36
C ASN A 72 -8.08 10.18 -9.81
N ASP A 73 -9.06 11.01 -9.48
CA ASP A 73 -8.83 12.40 -9.09
C ASP A 73 -8.86 12.59 -7.56
N VAL A 74 -7.68 12.89 -7.01
CA VAL A 74 -7.49 13.21 -5.58
C VAL A 74 -8.16 14.50 -5.12
N ALA A 75 -8.55 15.40 -6.04
CA ALA A 75 -9.32 16.60 -5.68
C ALA A 75 -10.73 16.28 -5.16
N LYS A 76 -11.18 15.03 -5.30
CA LYS A 76 -12.42 14.54 -4.67
C LYS A 76 -12.28 14.37 -3.16
N LEU A 77 -11.07 14.23 -2.64
CA LEU A 77 -10.80 14.14 -1.20
C LEU A 77 -10.77 15.55 -0.61
N LYS A 78 -11.80 15.89 0.16
CA LYS A 78 -11.99 17.22 0.77
C LYS A 78 -11.87 17.22 2.29
N ASP A 79 -12.03 16.06 2.91
CA ASP A 79 -12.01 15.91 4.36
C ASP A 79 -10.82 15.04 4.76
N THR A 80 -10.06 15.48 5.76
CA THR A 80 -8.94 14.72 6.35
C THR A 80 -9.36 13.30 6.73
N GLY A 81 -8.51 12.32 6.41
CA GLY A 81 -8.72 10.90 6.66
C GLY A 81 -9.55 10.19 5.59
N LYS A 82 -10.04 10.89 4.56
CA LYS A 82 -10.67 10.23 3.41
C LYS A 82 -9.61 9.60 2.52
N ALA A 83 -9.97 8.47 1.90
CA ALA A 83 -9.12 7.76 0.97
C ALA A 83 -9.84 7.53 -0.36
N LEU A 84 -9.05 7.33 -1.41
CA LEU A 84 -9.54 6.85 -2.70
C LEU A 84 -8.68 5.71 -3.21
N TYR A 85 -9.31 4.82 -3.97
CA TYR A 85 -8.64 3.81 -4.76
C TYR A 85 -8.33 4.35 -6.16
N SER A 86 -7.16 4.02 -6.69
CA SER A 86 -6.75 4.37 -8.06
C SER A 86 -5.75 3.38 -8.62
N CYS A 87 -5.69 3.29 -9.95
CA CYS A 87 -4.52 2.79 -10.65
C CYS A 87 -3.47 3.88 -10.77
N MET A 88 -2.20 3.49 -10.73
CA MET A 88 -1.03 4.29 -11.12
C MET A 88 -0.65 3.95 -12.55
N LEU A 89 -0.44 4.96 -13.40
CA LEU A 89 -0.28 4.77 -14.85
C LEU A 89 1.12 5.13 -15.35
N GLN A 90 1.54 4.44 -16.41
CA GLN A 90 2.65 4.83 -17.27
C GLN A 90 2.21 5.92 -18.25
N GLU A 91 3.18 6.53 -18.95
CA GLU A 91 2.94 7.57 -19.94
C GLU A 91 2.08 7.12 -21.13
N ASP A 92 2.07 5.83 -21.45
CA ASP A 92 1.24 5.22 -22.51
C ASP A 92 -0.14 4.75 -22.02
N GLY A 93 -0.46 4.99 -20.74
CA GLY A 93 -1.71 4.56 -20.10
C GLY A 93 -1.69 3.12 -19.57
N GLY A 94 -0.57 2.40 -19.68
CA GLY A 94 -0.42 1.08 -19.06
C GLY A 94 -0.49 1.17 -17.53
N VAL A 95 -1.22 0.24 -16.89
CA VAL A 95 -1.33 0.18 -15.43
C VAL A 95 -0.03 -0.37 -14.85
N ILE A 96 0.57 0.37 -13.91
CA ILE A 96 1.74 -0.05 -13.15
C ILE A 96 1.32 -0.86 -11.93
N ASP A 97 0.41 -0.30 -11.13
CA ASP A 97 -0.11 -0.91 -9.91
C ASP A 97 -1.47 -0.29 -9.55
N ASP A 98 -2.21 -0.93 -8.65
CA ASP A 98 -3.38 -0.37 -7.98
C ASP A 98 -3.09 -0.07 -6.51
N LEU A 99 -3.68 1.01 -5.99
CA LEU A 99 -3.29 1.55 -4.69
C LEU A 99 -4.40 2.35 -4.03
N ILE A 100 -4.20 2.66 -2.75
CA ILE A 100 -5.05 3.58 -1.99
C ILE A 100 -4.25 4.82 -1.60
N VAL A 101 -4.82 6.00 -1.84
CA VAL A 101 -4.30 7.28 -1.37
C VAL A 101 -5.23 7.87 -0.32
N TYR A 102 -4.66 8.25 0.82
CA TYR A 102 -5.29 8.94 1.93
C TYR A 102 -4.92 10.42 1.88
N TYR A 103 -5.92 11.28 2.06
CA TYR A 103 -5.76 12.72 2.23
C TYR A 103 -5.60 13.03 3.72
N LEU A 104 -4.46 13.59 4.10
CA LEU A 104 -4.22 14.07 5.46
C LEU A 104 -4.47 15.58 5.51
N ASP A 105 -3.83 16.34 4.60
CA ASP A 105 -4.12 17.75 4.34
C ASP A 105 -3.76 18.15 2.87
N GLU A 106 -3.88 19.44 2.52
CA GLU A 106 -3.59 19.93 1.14
C GLU A 106 -2.14 19.74 0.68
N HIS A 107 -1.22 19.50 1.61
CA HIS A 107 0.21 19.31 1.40
C HIS A 107 0.71 17.97 1.92
N ASP A 108 -0.16 17.07 2.39
CA ASP A 108 0.20 15.79 2.99
C ASP A 108 -0.79 14.69 2.58
N PHE A 109 -0.26 13.72 1.85
CA PHE A 109 -0.97 12.54 1.39
C PHE A 109 -0.17 11.29 1.73
N ARG A 110 -0.89 10.21 2.04
CA ARG A 110 -0.28 8.89 2.24
C ARG A 110 -0.77 7.92 1.18
N MET A 111 0.15 7.18 0.59
CA MET A 111 -0.15 6.15 -0.39
C MET A 111 0.23 4.77 0.17
N VAL A 112 -0.59 3.77 -0.14
CA VAL A 112 -0.32 2.37 0.19
C VAL A 112 -0.31 1.56 -1.10
N VAL A 113 0.84 0.96 -1.44
CA VAL A 113 1.07 0.19 -2.68
C VAL A 113 1.41 -1.26 -2.40
N ASN A 114 1.32 -2.11 -3.42
CA ASN A 114 1.52 -3.56 -3.24
C ASN A 114 2.97 -3.92 -2.92
N ALA A 115 3.15 -4.91 -2.04
CA ALA A 115 4.48 -5.41 -1.65
C ALA A 115 5.28 -5.96 -2.85
N ALA A 116 4.61 -6.69 -3.74
CA ALA A 116 5.23 -7.34 -4.90
C ALA A 116 5.81 -6.37 -5.92
N THR A 117 5.36 -5.11 -5.89
CA THR A 117 5.74 -4.08 -6.85
C THR A 117 6.56 -2.95 -6.22
N ARG A 118 6.94 -3.05 -4.94
CA ARG A 118 7.71 -2.05 -4.17
C ARG A 118 8.75 -1.31 -5.00
N ASP A 119 9.78 -2.02 -5.46
CA ASP A 119 10.96 -1.39 -6.08
C ASP A 119 10.58 -0.66 -7.38
N LYS A 120 9.68 -1.28 -8.16
CA LYS A 120 9.19 -0.72 -9.42
C LYS A 120 8.37 0.54 -9.17
N ASP A 121 7.49 0.50 -8.16
CA ASP A 121 6.58 1.58 -7.85
C ASP A 121 7.32 2.77 -7.25
N LEU A 122 8.18 2.54 -6.26
CA LEU A 122 9.01 3.59 -5.65
C LEU A 122 9.89 4.28 -6.71
N ALA A 123 10.58 3.52 -7.56
CA ALA A 123 11.39 4.09 -8.62
C ALA A 123 10.58 4.94 -9.61
N TRP A 124 9.35 4.53 -9.93
CA TRP A 124 8.47 5.30 -10.81
C TRP A 124 7.95 6.57 -10.14
N ILE A 125 7.52 6.48 -8.88
CA ILE A 125 7.04 7.59 -8.06
C ILE A 125 8.14 8.65 -7.94
N GLU A 126 9.36 8.26 -7.55
CA GLU A 126 10.49 9.18 -7.40
C GLU A 126 10.85 9.86 -8.73
N LYS A 127 10.90 9.09 -9.82
CA LYS A 127 11.17 9.63 -11.16
C LYS A 127 10.16 10.70 -11.56
N GLN A 128 8.87 10.46 -11.33
CA GLN A 128 7.81 11.41 -11.69
C GLN A 128 7.73 12.60 -10.73
N ALA A 129 8.05 12.38 -9.45
CA ALA A 129 8.01 13.41 -8.41
C ALA A 129 9.12 14.47 -8.58
N ALA A 130 10.24 14.13 -9.22
CA ALA A 130 11.37 15.05 -9.46
C ALA A 130 11.00 16.37 -10.18
N ALA A 131 9.83 16.43 -10.85
CA ALA A 131 9.32 17.63 -11.51
C ALA A 131 8.44 18.52 -10.61
N PHE A 132 8.24 18.16 -9.33
CA PHE A 132 7.29 18.80 -8.42
C PHE A 132 7.98 19.23 -7.12
N ASP A 133 7.51 20.32 -6.51
CA ASP A 133 7.97 20.79 -5.20
C ASP A 133 7.35 19.96 -4.08
N MET A 134 7.95 18.80 -3.83
CA MET A 134 7.50 17.84 -2.83
C MET A 134 8.60 16.83 -2.44
N THR A 135 8.35 16.10 -1.36
CA THR A 135 9.16 15.00 -0.85
C THR A 135 8.38 13.70 -0.90
N VAL A 136 9.06 12.62 -1.26
CA VAL A 136 8.56 11.24 -1.21
C VAL A 136 9.33 10.53 -0.10
N THR A 137 8.63 9.94 0.87
CA THR A 137 9.26 9.21 1.98
C THR A 137 8.62 7.85 2.14
N GLU A 138 9.38 6.79 1.87
CA GLU A 138 8.98 5.43 2.25
C GLU A 138 8.98 5.29 3.78
N ARG A 139 7.91 4.70 4.32
CA ARG A 139 7.69 4.49 5.76
C ARG A 139 7.96 3.04 6.15
N ALA A 140 9.20 2.59 5.91
CA ALA A 140 9.67 1.25 6.27
C ALA A 140 9.64 0.98 7.79
N ASP A 141 9.46 2.01 8.62
CA ASP A 141 9.23 1.89 10.06
C ASP A 141 7.83 1.35 10.43
N LEU A 142 6.91 1.27 9.47
CA LEU A 142 5.53 0.80 9.66
C LEU A 142 5.31 -0.64 9.18
N GLU A 143 6.37 -1.32 8.73
CA GLU A 143 6.33 -2.65 8.12
C GLU A 143 6.73 -3.79 9.06
#